data_AF-A0A7C5L3R0-F1
#
_entry.id   AF-A0A7C5L3R0-F1
#
_cell.length_a   1.000
_cell.length_b   1.000
_cell.length_c   1.000
_cell.angle_alpha   90.00
_cell.angle_beta   90.00
_cell.angle_gamma   90.00
#
_symmetry.space_group_name_H-M   'P 1'
#
loop_
_entity.id
_entity.type
_entity.pdbx_description
1 polymer ?
#
loop_
_entity_poly.entity_id
_entity_poly.type
_entity_poly.pdbx_seq_one_letter_code
_entity_poly.pdbx_strand_id
1 'polypeptide(L)'
;MKKFVFLFLFASALWMSSCKPDDNTMMMPTTNTFKVTVTNISTGKDYFASGTTGLIMPGESYSFSFHAGKGHYLQFGTMFVQSNDLFIAPSDEGLALYDGDTPLTGDITGMLLLWDAGTEVNEEPGVGPNQPPRQSGPNTGMDENGTVHLVNDGFTYPALSDVIAVSVAHDGGTMFTVT
;
A
#
# COMPACT_ATOMS: atom_id res chain seq x y z
N MET A 1 63.05 38.97 -85.07
CA MET A 1 64.06 38.40 -84.15
C MET A 1 64.21 39.32 -82.94
N LYS A 2 64.34 38.74 -81.74
CA LYS A 2 64.67 39.38 -80.44
C LYS A 2 63.47 40.09 -79.77
N LYS A 3 62.77 39.38 -78.89
CA LYS A 3 62.96 39.31 -77.43
C LYS A 3 62.67 40.64 -76.74
N PHE A 4 61.50 40.74 -76.12
CA PHE A 4 61.15 41.77 -75.15
C PHE A 4 61.11 41.11 -73.77
N VAL A 5 62.01 41.49 -72.87
CA VAL A 5 61.88 41.32 -71.41
C VAL A 5 62.64 42.48 -70.76
N PHE A 6 61.96 43.29 -69.95
CA PHE A 6 62.38 43.88 -68.65
C PHE A 6 61.19 44.73 -68.15
N LEU A 7 60.43 44.24 -67.17
CA LEU A 7 60.54 44.54 -65.73
C LEU A 7 59.88 45.88 -65.38
N PHE A 8 58.75 45.86 -64.67
CA PHE A 8 58.48 46.81 -63.58
C PHE A 8 57.41 46.28 -62.62
N LEU A 9 57.73 46.48 -61.33
CA LEU A 9 57.04 46.23 -60.07
C LEU A 9 55.54 45.89 -60.11
N PHE A 10 55.17 44.80 -59.43
CA PHE A 10 53.80 44.58 -58.95
C PHE A 10 53.74 44.75 -57.43
N ALA A 11 53.07 45.82 -57.00
CA ALA A 11 52.65 46.02 -55.63
C ALA A 11 51.48 45.07 -55.32
N SER A 12 51.59 44.43 -54.16
CA SER A 12 50.56 43.58 -53.57
C SER A 12 49.27 44.38 -53.31
N ALA A 13 48.16 43.92 -53.88
CA ALA A 13 46.82 44.21 -53.38
C ALA A 13 46.10 42.88 -53.18
N LEU A 14 45.70 42.60 -51.94
CA LEU A 14 44.81 41.51 -51.56
C LEU A 14 43.44 41.76 -52.19
N TRP A 15 42.98 40.85 -53.06
CA TRP A 15 41.61 40.84 -53.56
C TRP A 15 40.83 39.79 -52.79
N MET A 16 39.86 40.25 -52.00
CA MET A 16 38.85 39.41 -51.36
C MET A 16 37.99 38.78 -52.47
N SER A 17 38.08 37.47 -52.64
CA SER A 17 37.20 36.72 -53.54
C SER A 17 35.81 36.60 -52.93
N SER A 18 34.83 37.11 -53.68
CA SER A 18 33.39 36.95 -53.45
C SER A 18 32.97 35.50 -53.69
N CYS A 19 32.45 34.82 -52.67
CA CYS A 19 31.69 33.58 -52.84
C CYS A 19 30.24 33.92 -53.21
N LYS A 20 29.79 33.40 -54.36
CA LYS A 20 28.37 33.39 -54.75
C LYS A 20 27.62 32.38 -53.85
N PRO A 21 26.37 32.67 -53.45
CA PRO A 21 25.54 31.67 -52.79
C PRO A 21 24.98 30.73 -53.87
N ASP A 22 25.27 29.44 -53.74
CA ASP A 22 24.58 28.39 -54.48
C ASP A 22 23.25 28.08 -53.79
N ASP A 23 22.17 28.07 -54.59
CA ASP A 23 20.80 27.72 -54.21
C ASP A 23 20.70 26.24 -53.82
N ASN A 24 20.97 25.94 -52.55
CA ASN A 24 20.48 24.72 -51.91
C ASN A 24 19.44 25.12 -50.87
N THR A 25 18.20 25.29 -51.33
CA THR A 25 17.02 25.50 -50.46
C THR A 25 16.76 24.23 -49.67
N MET A 26 17.52 24.03 -48.59
CA MET A 26 17.13 23.16 -47.49
C MET A 26 15.85 23.76 -46.92
N MET A 27 14.72 23.11 -47.19
CA MET A 27 13.44 23.45 -46.58
C MET A 27 13.60 23.36 -45.06
N MET A 28 13.81 24.51 -44.43
CA MET A 28 13.87 24.65 -42.98
C MET A 28 12.55 24.08 -42.43
N PRO A 29 12.57 23.09 -41.52
CA PRO A 29 11.34 22.63 -40.91
C PRO A 29 10.72 23.82 -40.18
N THR A 30 9.52 24.21 -40.59
CA THR A 30 8.77 25.29 -39.96
C THR A 30 8.40 24.85 -38.55
N THR A 31 9.18 25.28 -37.56
CA THR A 31 8.87 25.03 -36.14
C THR A 31 7.74 25.97 -35.74
N ASN A 32 6.51 25.45 -35.74
CA ASN A 32 5.35 26.12 -35.18
C ASN A 32 5.29 25.86 -33.68
N THR A 33 5.26 26.92 -32.88
CA THR A 33 5.14 26.80 -31.43
C THR A 33 3.66 26.66 -31.06
N PHE A 34 3.30 25.60 -30.34
CA PHE A 34 1.96 25.40 -29.79
C PHE A 34 2.02 25.30 -28.27
N LYS A 35 0.94 25.74 -27.60
CA LYS A 35 0.82 25.68 -26.14
C LYS A 35 0.01 24.44 -25.76
N VAL A 36 0.62 23.54 -24.99
CA VAL A 36 -0.07 22.41 -24.35
C VAL A 36 -0.36 22.76 -22.91
N THR A 37 -1.60 22.60 -22.49
CA THR A 37 -1.96 22.61 -21.07
C THR A 37 -2.20 21.17 -20.64
N VAL A 38 -1.32 20.64 -19.79
CA VAL A 38 -1.50 19.34 -19.15
C VAL A 38 -2.10 19.60 -17.78
N THR A 39 -3.29 19.07 -17.52
CA THR A 39 -3.96 19.13 -16.22
C THR A 39 -4.03 17.74 -15.62
N ASN A 40 -3.64 17.61 -14.36
CA ASN A 40 -3.90 16.39 -13.61
C ASN A 40 -5.41 16.33 -13.31
N ILE A 41 -6.09 15.35 -13.89
CA ILE A 41 -7.52 15.07 -13.66
C ILE A 41 -7.72 13.89 -12.70
N SER A 42 -6.66 13.36 -12.10
CA SER A 42 -6.72 12.26 -11.15
C SER A 42 -7.10 12.79 -9.77
N THR A 43 -8.09 12.15 -9.15
CA THR A 43 -8.39 12.35 -7.74
C THR A 43 -7.34 11.59 -6.92
N GLY A 44 -6.62 12.29 -6.03
CA GLY A 44 -5.72 11.63 -5.07
C GLY A 44 -6.50 10.64 -4.20
N LYS A 45 -5.89 9.50 -3.91
CA LYS A 45 -6.45 8.48 -3.02
C LYS A 45 -5.47 8.23 -1.87
N ASP A 46 -6.00 8.11 -0.66
CA ASP A 46 -5.22 7.70 0.50
C ASP A 46 -5.17 6.17 0.55
N TYR A 47 -3.97 5.62 0.44
CA TYR A 47 -3.74 4.18 0.34
C TYR A 47 -3.36 3.50 1.67
N PHE A 48 -3.13 4.30 2.70
CA PHE A 48 -2.87 3.84 4.06
C PHE A 48 -4.01 4.35 4.94
N ALA A 49 -4.82 3.42 5.41
CA ALA A 49 -5.94 3.70 6.29
C ALA A 49 -5.78 2.91 7.58
N SER A 50 -6.12 3.55 8.69
CA SER A 50 -6.21 2.93 10.00
C SER A 50 -7.49 3.42 10.67
N GLY A 51 -8.12 2.56 11.45
CA GLY A 51 -9.34 2.89 12.16
C GLY A 51 -9.54 1.95 13.33
N THR A 52 -10.63 2.17 14.05
CA THR A 52 -11.09 1.28 15.13
C THR A 52 -12.55 0.96 14.88
N THR A 53 -12.94 -0.25 15.24
CA THR A 53 -14.36 -0.65 15.29
C THR A 53 -14.82 -0.58 16.74
N GLY A 54 -16.12 -0.42 16.94
CA GLY A 54 -16.72 -0.65 18.26
C GLY A 54 -16.80 -2.14 18.59
N LEU A 55 -17.40 -2.44 19.74
CA LEU A 55 -17.82 -3.80 20.10
C LEU A 55 -18.83 -4.31 19.07
N ILE A 56 -18.58 -5.50 18.52
CA ILE A 56 -19.49 -6.21 17.61
C ILE A 56 -20.10 -7.35 18.42
N MET A 57 -21.40 -7.30 18.68
CA MET A 57 -22.07 -8.35 19.44
C MET A 57 -22.29 -9.62 18.58
N PRO A 58 -22.48 -10.79 19.18
CA PRO A 58 -22.84 -11.99 18.43
C PRO A 58 -24.07 -11.77 17.54
N GLY A 59 -23.92 -12.03 16.24
CA GLY A 59 -24.96 -11.82 15.23
C GLY A 59 -24.99 -10.43 14.60
N GLU A 60 -24.18 -9.49 15.08
CA GLU A 60 -23.97 -8.20 14.43
C GLU A 60 -22.81 -8.26 13.42
N SER A 61 -22.76 -7.28 12.53
CA SER A 61 -21.72 -7.14 11.50
C SER A 61 -21.29 -5.68 11.38
N TYR A 62 -20.03 -5.45 11.04
CA TYR A 62 -19.50 -4.11 10.78
C TYR A 62 -18.69 -4.12 9.48
N SER A 63 -18.90 -3.13 8.63
CA SER A 63 -18.17 -3.02 7.36
C SER A 63 -17.38 -1.72 7.29
N PHE A 64 -16.19 -1.79 6.72
CA PHE A 64 -15.38 -0.61 6.40
C PHE A 64 -14.69 -0.78 5.05
N SER A 65 -14.44 0.35 4.38
CA SER A 65 -13.82 0.39 3.05
C SER A 65 -12.55 1.23 3.05
N PHE A 66 -11.58 0.82 2.24
CA PHE A 66 -10.30 1.50 2.12
C PHE A 66 -9.69 1.28 0.74
N HIS A 67 -8.76 2.16 0.36
CA HIS A 67 -8.02 1.99 -0.87
C HIS A 67 -6.72 1.22 -0.65
N ALA A 68 -6.45 0.21 -1.48
CA ALA A 68 -5.21 -0.54 -1.46
C ALA A 68 -4.73 -0.92 -2.86
N GLY A 69 -3.41 -1.00 -3.01
CA GLY A 69 -2.72 -1.44 -4.22
C GLY A 69 -1.87 -2.69 -3.97
N LYS A 70 -1.16 -3.12 -5.01
CA LYS A 70 -0.24 -4.26 -4.92
C LYS A 70 0.83 -4.01 -3.88
N GLY A 71 1.14 -5.03 -3.08
CA GLY A 71 2.09 -4.95 -1.98
C GLY A 71 1.55 -4.32 -0.70
N HIS A 72 0.27 -3.92 -0.66
CA HIS A 72 -0.38 -3.53 0.61
C HIS A 72 -0.93 -4.77 1.33
N TYR A 73 -0.92 -4.67 2.65
CA TYR A 73 -1.40 -5.70 3.55
C TYR A 73 -2.52 -5.15 4.41
N LEU A 74 -3.51 -5.99 4.70
CA LEU A 74 -4.54 -5.73 5.69
C LEU A 74 -4.11 -6.34 7.02
N GLN A 75 -4.15 -5.54 8.08
CA GLN A 75 -3.99 -6.00 9.45
C GLN A 75 -5.11 -5.46 10.33
N PHE A 76 -5.62 -6.30 11.22
CA PHE A 76 -6.61 -5.94 12.22
C PHE A 76 -6.50 -6.90 13.41
N GLY A 77 -7.09 -6.51 14.54
CA GLY A 77 -7.21 -7.36 15.71
C GLY A 77 -8.52 -7.08 16.42
N THR A 78 -9.18 -8.14 16.91
CA THR A 78 -10.40 -8.02 17.73
C THR A 78 -10.30 -8.93 18.94
N MET A 79 -10.74 -8.45 20.10
CA MET A 79 -10.63 -9.21 21.35
C MET A 79 -11.51 -10.45 21.31
N PHE A 80 -10.96 -11.59 21.74
CA PHE A 80 -11.76 -12.76 22.07
C PHE A 80 -12.30 -12.59 23.50
N VAL A 81 -13.47 -11.94 23.62
CA VAL A 81 -14.03 -11.42 24.88
C VAL A 81 -14.17 -12.47 26.00
N GLN A 82 -14.29 -13.76 25.68
CA GLN A 82 -14.33 -14.85 26.68
C GLN A 82 -12.94 -15.32 27.11
N SER A 83 -11.96 -14.41 27.16
CA SER A 83 -10.59 -14.64 27.62
C SER A 83 -10.06 -13.41 28.34
N ASN A 84 -8.87 -13.51 28.95
CA ASN A 84 -8.24 -12.42 29.67
C ASN A 84 -7.76 -11.33 28.71
N ASP A 85 -6.93 -11.71 27.74
CA ASP A 85 -6.29 -10.79 26.81
C ASP A 85 -6.06 -11.39 25.41
N LEU A 86 -6.74 -12.50 25.07
CA LEU A 86 -6.60 -13.10 23.75
C LEU A 86 -7.33 -12.27 22.69
N PHE A 87 -6.80 -12.30 21.47
CA PHE A 87 -7.36 -11.59 20.33
C PHE A 87 -7.23 -12.39 19.04
N ILE A 88 -8.14 -12.14 18.11
CA ILE A 88 -8.17 -12.75 16.79
C ILE A 88 -7.59 -11.75 15.79
N ALA A 89 -6.61 -12.21 15.01
CA ALA A 89 -5.95 -11.42 13.98
C ALA A 89 -5.40 -12.34 12.88
N PRO A 90 -5.05 -11.81 11.69
CA PRO A 90 -4.21 -12.51 10.73
C PRO A 90 -2.82 -12.88 11.29
N SER A 91 -1.94 -13.41 10.42
CA SER A 91 -0.52 -13.54 10.75
C SER A 91 0.12 -12.18 11.11
N ASP A 92 1.29 -12.23 11.73
CA ASP A 92 2.11 -11.06 12.03
C ASP A 92 2.53 -10.27 10.77
N GLU A 93 2.68 -10.96 9.64
CA GLU A 93 2.90 -10.36 8.32
C GLU A 93 1.66 -9.63 7.74
N GLY A 94 0.46 -9.92 8.26
CA GLY A 94 -0.81 -9.44 7.74
C GLY A 94 -1.27 -10.16 6.46
N LEU A 95 -2.45 -9.80 5.95
CA LEU A 95 -3.02 -10.39 4.73
C LEU A 95 -2.62 -9.59 3.50
N ALA A 96 -1.85 -10.19 2.59
CA ALA A 96 -1.58 -9.60 1.28
C ALA A 96 -2.90 -9.37 0.52
N LEU A 97 -3.17 -8.13 0.13
CA LEU A 97 -4.42 -7.77 -0.56
C LEU A 97 -4.41 -8.13 -2.05
N TYR A 98 -3.25 -8.53 -2.58
CA TYR A 98 -3.08 -8.99 -3.95
C TYR A 98 -2.09 -10.15 -4.01
N ASP A 99 -2.42 -11.16 -4.82
CA ASP A 99 -1.48 -12.16 -5.33
C ASP A 99 -1.19 -11.83 -6.81
N GLY A 100 -0.05 -11.17 -7.05
CA GLY A 100 0.30 -10.61 -8.36
C GLY A 100 -0.72 -9.55 -8.82
N ASP A 101 -1.55 -9.92 -9.80
CA ASP A 101 -2.62 -9.08 -10.37
C ASP A 101 -4.01 -9.40 -9.79
N THR A 102 -4.14 -10.47 -9.00
CA THR A 102 -5.42 -10.94 -8.48
C THR A 102 -5.67 -10.35 -7.08
N PRO A 103 -6.76 -9.58 -6.86
CA PRO A 103 -7.10 -9.09 -5.53
C PRO A 103 -7.59 -10.22 -4.61
N LEU A 104 -7.29 -10.10 -3.31
CA LEU A 104 -7.85 -10.98 -2.28
C LEU A 104 -9.37 -10.70 -2.13
N THR A 105 -10.18 -11.73 -2.29
CA THR A 105 -11.65 -11.65 -2.14
C THR A 105 -12.23 -12.93 -1.58
N GLY A 106 -13.39 -12.84 -0.93
CA GLY A 106 -14.10 -13.98 -0.36
C GLY A 106 -13.94 -14.06 1.17
N ASP A 107 -14.30 -15.22 1.71
CA ASP A 107 -14.16 -15.54 3.14
C ASP A 107 -12.68 -15.74 3.49
N ILE A 108 -12.20 -14.96 4.46
CA ILE A 108 -10.82 -14.99 4.97
C ILE A 108 -10.75 -15.47 6.42
N THR A 109 -11.87 -15.96 6.99
CA THR A 109 -11.94 -16.42 8.38
C THR A 109 -10.89 -17.50 8.68
N GLY A 110 -10.64 -18.39 7.72
CA GLY A 110 -9.62 -19.43 7.83
C GLY A 110 -8.17 -18.94 7.79
N MET A 111 -7.95 -17.64 7.53
CA MET A 111 -6.63 -16.99 7.56
C MET A 111 -6.35 -16.29 8.89
N LEU A 112 -7.29 -16.38 9.84
CA LEU A 112 -7.18 -15.79 11.15
C LEU A 112 -6.62 -16.79 12.15
N LEU A 113 -5.97 -16.25 13.18
CA LEU A 113 -5.30 -16.98 14.24
C LEU A 113 -5.77 -16.39 15.58
N LEU A 114 -5.73 -17.23 16.62
CA LEU A 114 -5.94 -16.79 17.99
C LEU A 114 -4.58 -16.49 18.61
N TRP A 115 -4.43 -15.26 19.08
CA TRP A 115 -3.23 -14.72 19.67
C TRP A 115 -3.43 -14.42 21.13
N ASP A 116 -2.35 -14.57 21.88
CA ASP A 116 -2.21 -14.16 23.26
C ASP A 116 -1.41 -12.86 23.30
N ALA A 117 -1.90 -11.86 24.04
CA ALA A 117 -1.20 -10.58 24.18
C ALA A 117 0.03 -10.68 25.11
N GLY A 118 0.07 -11.70 25.97
CA GLY A 118 1.13 -11.93 26.94
C GLY A 118 1.05 -10.98 28.14
N THR A 119 -0.12 -10.38 28.40
CA THR A 119 -0.27 -9.34 29.42
C THR A 119 -0.78 -9.91 30.74
N GLU A 120 -1.76 -10.82 30.70
CA GLU A 120 -2.34 -11.48 31.86
C GLU A 120 -2.27 -13.00 31.75
N VAL A 121 -2.11 -13.69 32.88
CA VAL A 121 -2.16 -15.16 32.92
C VAL A 121 -3.57 -15.65 32.53
N ASN A 122 -3.64 -16.52 31.52
CA ASN A 122 -4.90 -17.06 31.02
C ASN A 122 -5.66 -17.89 32.07
N GLU A 123 -6.97 -17.67 32.11
CA GLU A 123 -7.94 -18.46 32.84
C GLU A 123 -8.83 -19.24 31.87
N GLU A 124 -9.56 -20.25 32.38
CA GLU A 124 -10.46 -21.06 31.56
C GLU A 124 -11.42 -20.19 30.74
N PRO A 125 -11.44 -20.31 29.40
CA PRO A 125 -12.23 -19.46 28.53
C PRO A 125 -13.72 -19.49 28.88
N GLY A 126 -14.31 -18.31 29.07
CA GLY A 126 -15.72 -18.17 29.44
C GLY A 126 -16.05 -18.38 30.92
N VAL A 127 -15.09 -18.79 31.74
CA VAL A 127 -15.28 -19.11 33.17
C VAL A 127 -14.46 -18.16 34.06
N GLY A 128 -13.24 -17.81 33.65
CA GLY A 128 -12.30 -17.01 34.43
C GLY A 128 -12.89 -15.70 35.00
N PRO A 129 -12.68 -15.40 36.30
CA PRO A 129 -13.20 -14.19 36.93
C PRO A 129 -12.57 -12.89 36.41
N ASN A 130 -11.38 -12.95 35.79
CA ASN A 130 -10.65 -11.77 35.31
C ASN A 130 -10.91 -11.47 33.82
N GLN A 131 -11.84 -12.18 33.20
CA GLN A 131 -12.23 -11.95 31.81
C GLN A 131 -13.26 -10.79 31.71
N PRO A 132 -13.34 -10.04 30.60
CA PRO A 132 -14.14 -8.82 30.49
C PRO A 132 -15.59 -8.89 30.98
N PRO A 133 -16.35 -9.99 30.72
CA PRO A 133 -17.73 -10.07 31.21
C PRO A 133 -17.87 -10.24 32.73
N ARG A 134 -16.79 -10.57 33.45
CA ARG A 134 -16.78 -10.98 34.87
C ARG A 134 -15.84 -10.16 35.74
N GLN A 135 -14.87 -9.46 35.16
CA GLN A 135 -13.89 -8.66 35.90
C GLN A 135 -14.54 -7.51 36.67
N SER A 136 -14.02 -7.22 37.86
CA SER A 136 -14.53 -6.13 38.72
C SER A 136 -14.10 -4.74 38.27
N GLY A 137 -13.11 -4.67 37.39
CA GLY A 137 -12.55 -3.48 36.75
C GLY A 137 -11.50 -3.92 35.72
N PRO A 138 -10.91 -2.99 34.96
CA PRO A 138 -9.85 -3.33 34.01
C PRO A 138 -8.60 -3.87 34.73
N ASN A 139 -7.89 -4.79 34.07
CA ASN A 139 -6.58 -5.31 34.48
C ASN A 139 -6.57 -5.90 35.90
N THR A 140 -7.52 -6.79 36.19
CA THR A 140 -7.59 -7.47 37.50
C THR A 140 -6.88 -8.82 37.51
N GLY A 141 -6.45 -9.32 36.34
CA GLY A 141 -5.70 -10.56 36.22
C GLY A 141 -4.29 -10.48 36.80
N MET A 142 -3.64 -11.63 36.91
CA MET A 142 -2.23 -11.71 37.28
C MET A 142 -1.37 -11.36 36.07
N ASP A 143 -0.41 -10.44 36.21
CA ASP A 143 0.51 -10.10 35.12
C ASP A 143 1.34 -11.31 34.66
N GLU A 144 1.35 -11.57 33.35
CA GLU A 144 2.23 -12.59 32.75
C GLU A 144 3.61 -12.02 32.40
N ASN A 145 3.69 -10.72 32.08
CA ASN A 145 4.91 -10.06 31.59
C ASN A 145 5.54 -10.75 30.36
N GLY A 146 4.70 -11.31 29.50
CA GLY A 146 5.05 -11.97 28.26
C GLY A 146 5.13 -11.03 27.05
N THR A 147 5.13 -11.64 25.88
CA THR A 147 5.05 -10.97 24.58
C THR A 147 3.94 -11.62 23.76
N VAL A 148 3.46 -10.89 22.75
CA VAL A 148 2.46 -11.43 21.81
C VAL A 148 2.95 -12.75 21.19
N HIS A 149 2.12 -13.79 21.25
CA HIS A 149 2.41 -15.10 20.68
C HIS A 149 1.12 -15.86 20.32
N LEU A 150 1.24 -16.97 19.58
CA LEU A 150 0.09 -17.84 19.33
C LEU A 150 -0.30 -18.57 20.60
N VAL A 151 -1.61 -18.68 20.85
CA VAL A 151 -2.15 -19.34 22.05
C VAL A 151 -1.60 -20.76 22.20
N ASN A 152 -1.03 -21.04 23.37
CA ASN A 152 -0.47 -22.35 23.72
C ASN A 152 -0.50 -22.58 25.25
N ASP A 153 -1.68 -22.45 25.85
CA ASP A 153 -1.91 -22.47 27.31
C ASP A 153 -2.57 -23.76 27.83
N GLY A 154 -2.95 -24.67 26.93
CA GLY A 154 -3.59 -25.94 27.27
C GLY A 154 -5.11 -25.88 27.45
N PHE A 155 -5.74 -24.71 27.25
CA PHE A 155 -7.20 -24.61 27.19
C PHE A 155 -7.74 -25.02 25.82
N THR A 156 -9.05 -25.29 25.78
CA THR A 156 -9.77 -25.58 24.53
C THR A 156 -10.61 -24.38 24.13
N TYR A 157 -10.48 -23.99 22.87
CA TYR A 157 -11.22 -22.88 22.27
C TYR A 157 -12.18 -23.39 21.20
N PRO A 158 -13.30 -22.69 20.97
CA PRO A 158 -14.14 -22.95 19.80
C PRO A 158 -13.33 -22.71 18.51
N ALA A 159 -13.77 -23.33 17.40
CA ALA A 159 -13.22 -23.00 16.11
C ALA A 159 -13.49 -21.52 15.79
N LEU A 160 -12.54 -20.82 15.18
CA LEU A 160 -12.71 -19.39 14.87
C LEU A 160 -13.94 -19.14 13.98
N SER A 161 -14.27 -20.07 13.09
CA SER A 161 -15.48 -20.03 12.26
C SER A 161 -16.80 -20.07 13.05
N ASP A 162 -16.77 -20.53 14.31
CA ASP A 162 -17.93 -20.52 15.20
C ASP A 162 -18.04 -19.21 16.01
N VAL A 163 -16.99 -18.37 15.97
CA VAL A 163 -16.86 -17.13 16.76
C VAL A 163 -17.00 -15.89 15.90
N ILE A 164 -16.34 -15.88 14.73
CA ILE A 164 -16.29 -14.74 13.83
C ILE A 164 -16.37 -15.22 12.37
N ALA A 165 -16.92 -14.37 11.51
CA ALA A 165 -16.82 -14.50 10.07
C ALA A 165 -16.24 -13.20 9.52
N VAL A 166 -15.23 -13.29 8.67
CA VAL A 166 -14.61 -12.13 8.03
C VAL A 166 -14.51 -12.37 6.53
N SER A 167 -14.98 -11.40 5.76
CA SER A 167 -14.97 -11.44 4.30
C SER A 167 -14.37 -10.17 3.71
N VAL A 168 -13.75 -10.32 2.53
CA VAL A 168 -13.17 -9.22 1.77
C VAL A 168 -13.81 -9.15 0.39
N ALA A 169 -14.21 -7.96 -0.02
CA ALA A 169 -14.65 -7.64 -1.37
C ALA A 169 -13.67 -6.67 -2.04
N HIS A 170 -13.51 -6.80 -3.36
CA HIS A 170 -12.85 -5.81 -4.21
C HIS A 170 -13.92 -5.06 -5.00
N ASP A 171 -14.17 -3.81 -4.64
CA ASP A 171 -15.27 -3.01 -5.20
C ASP A 171 -14.88 -2.29 -6.51
N GLY A 172 -13.76 -2.71 -7.10
CA GLY A 172 -13.21 -2.16 -8.34
C GLY A 172 -12.14 -1.09 -8.12
N GLY A 173 -11.28 -0.97 -9.13
CA GLY A 173 -10.11 -0.09 -9.09
C GLY A 173 -9.17 -0.49 -7.96
N THR A 174 -9.17 0.31 -6.90
CA THR A 174 -8.31 0.10 -5.71
C THR A 174 -9.12 0.01 -4.43
N MET A 175 -10.46 -0.07 -4.50
CA MET A 175 -11.31 -0.09 -3.31
C MET A 175 -11.51 -1.53 -2.82
N PHE A 176 -11.32 -1.73 -1.52
CA PHE A 176 -11.69 -2.95 -0.82
C PHE A 176 -12.72 -2.63 0.26
N THR A 177 -13.58 -3.60 0.56
CA THR A 177 -14.48 -3.58 1.71
C THR A 177 -14.28 -4.85 2.51
N VAL A 178 -14.11 -4.70 3.83
CA VAL A 178 -14.06 -5.80 4.79
C VAL A 178 -15.37 -5.80 5.57
N THR A 179 -15.93 -6.97 5.82
CA THR A 179 -17.12 -7.20 6.68
C THR A 179 -16.89 -8.39 7.57
#